data_AF-A0A8J5SJF4-F1
#
_entry.id   AF-A0A8J5SJF4-F1
#
_cell.length_a   1.000
_cell.length_b   1.000
_cell.length_c   1.000
_cell.angle_alpha   90.00
_cell.angle_beta   90.00
_cell.angle_gamma   90.00
#
_symmetry.space_group_name_H-M   'P 1'
#
loop_
_entity.id
_entity.type
_entity.pdbx_description
1 polymer ?
#
loop_
_entity_poly.entity_id
_entity_poly.type
_entity_poly.pdbx_seq_one_letter_code
_entity_poly.pdbx_strand_id
1 'polypeptide(L)'
;MHDRLQTARSIDEVIQIHDFFLQKCLKECLLLLPELLVKVEKLKSLCLQYATSIQLLIPSIDVANRESTSKSRVPRSRVKRSDNRGQQLNLASENVVMSESILKFEAEFNSELQSLVPTLSNSSQAEPYLTHLGQCILGVGIDQ
;
A
#
# COMPACT_ATOMS: atom_id res chain seq x y z
N MET A 1 24.39 -11.47 -18.77
CA MET A 1 24.64 -12.81 -18.21
C MET A 1 24.78 -13.82 -19.33
N HIS A 2 23.78 -13.95 -20.22
CA HIS A 2 23.80 -14.88 -21.36
C HIS A 2 25.05 -14.74 -22.26
N ASP A 3 25.34 -13.54 -22.78
CA ASP A 3 26.50 -13.35 -23.68
C ASP A 3 27.84 -13.63 -23.01
N ARG A 4 27.97 -13.30 -21.72
CA ARG A 4 29.19 -13.54 -20.93
C ARG A 4 29.40 -15.03 -20.65
N LEU A 5 28.31 -15.78 -20.45
CA LEU A 5 28.38 -17.23 -20.26
C LEU A 5 28.78 -17.97 -21.54
N GLN A 6 28.33 -17.50 -22.71
CA GLN A 6 28.71 -18.10 -24.00
C GLN A 6 30.21 -18.04 -24.28
N THR A 7 30.91 -17.06 -23.71
CA THR A 7 32.35 -16.87 -23.89
C THR A 7 33.21 -17.52 -22.80
N ALA A 8 32.61 -18.10 -21.76
CA ALA A 8 33.32 -18.66 -20.63
C ALA A 8 34.14 -19.90 -21.03
N ARG A 9 35.37 -19.99 -20.53
CA ARG A 9 36.35 -21.03 -20.91
C ARG A 9 36.59 -22.07 -19.82
N SER A 10 36.03 -21.86 -18.62
CA SER A 10 36.13 -22.79 -17.49
C SER A 10 34.90 -22.75 -16.59
N ILE A 11 34.77 -23.78 -15.75
CA ILE A 11 33.71 -23.85 -14.72
C ILE A 11 33.88 -22.72 -13.71
N ASP A 12 35.12 -22.40 -13.32
CA ASP A 12 35.40 -21.29 -12.40
C ASP A 12 34.91 -19.94 -12.97
N GLU A 13 35.09 -19.73 -14.28
CA GLU A 13 34.59 -18.52 -14.95
C GLU A 13 33.05 -18.48 -14.99
N VAL A 14 32.40 -19.61 -15.20
CA VAL A 14 30.93 -19.72 -15.11
C VAL A 14 30.43 -19.37 -13.72
N ILE A 15 31.08 -19.88 -12.67
CA ILE A 15 30.74 -19.57 -11.27
C ILE A 15 30.90 -18.08 -11.01
N GLN A 16 32.01 -17.47 -11.41
CA GLN A 16 32.24 -16.03 -11.22
C GLN A 16 31.19 -15.17 -11.95
N ILE A 17 30.82 -15.52 -13.18
CA ILE A 17 29.78 -14.81 -13.93
C ILE A 17 28.42 -14.93 -13.23
N HIS A 18 28.12 -16.12 -12.72
CA HIS A 18 26.88 -16.39 -12.00
C HIS A 18 26.81 -15.64 -10.66
N ASP A 19 27.86 -15.69 -9.86
CA ASP A 19 27.94 -14.98 -8.57
C ASP A 19 27.81 -13.47 -8.75
N PHE A 20 28.49 -12.92 -9.76
CA PHE A 20 28.34 -11.51 -10.11
C PHE A 20 26.89 -11.17 -10.49
N PHE A 21 26.24 -12.03 -11.29
CA PHE A 21 24.85 -11.81 -11.71
C PHE A 21 23.89 -11.87 -10.52
N LEU A 22 24.00 -12.90 -9.67
CA LEU A 22 23.17 -13.01 -8.48
C LEU A 22 23.35 -11.82 -7.54
N GLN A 23 24.59 -11.43 -7.28
CA GLN A 23 24.88 -10.27 -6.43
C GLN A 23 24.24 -9.01 -7.00
N LYS A 24 24.30 -8.82 -8.32
CA LYS A 24 23.65 -7.70 -8.99
C LYS A 24 22.13 -7.74 -8.83
N CYS A 25 21.49 -8.89 -9.07
CA CYS A 25 20.04 -9.04 -8.91
C CYS A 25 19.58 -8.78 -7.47
N LEU A 26 20.29 -9.33 -6.47
CA LEU A 26 19.94 -9.12 -5.07
C LEU A 26 20.04 -7.65 -4.66
N LYS A 27 21.06 -6.93 -5.16
CA LYS A 27 21.24 -5.49 -4.93
C LYS A 27 20.14 -4.66 -5.60
N GLU A 28 19.92 -4.88 -6.90
CA GLU A 28 18.92 -4.11 -7.67
C GLU A 28 17.49 -4.39 -7.19
N CYS A 29 17.20 -5.59 -6.67
CA CYS A 29 15.94 -5.91 -6.00
C CYS A 29 15.87 -5.41 -4.55
N LEU A 30 16.87 -4.67 -4.06
CA LEU A 30 16.93 -4.07 -2.73
C LEU A 30 16.92 -5.10 -1.58
N LEU A 31 17.19 -6.37 -1.88
CA LEU A 31 17.12 -7.48 -0.92
C LEU A 31 18.31 -7.51 0.05
N LEU A 32 19.36 -6.73 -0.23
CA LEU A 32 20.56 -6.63 0.61
C LEU A 32 20.53 -5.42 1.57
N LEU A 33 19.41 -4.70 1.65
CA LEU A 33 19.21 -3.53 2.51
C LEU A 33 18.14 -3.83 3.58
N PRO A 34 18.50 -4.45 4.72
CA PRO A 34 17.53 -4.86 5.75
C PRO A 34 16.66 -3.71 6.27
N GLU A 35 17.25 -2.53 6.46
CA GLU A 35 16.53 -1.34 6.91
C GLU A 35 15.42 -0.93 5.94
N LEU A 36 15.67 -1.08 4.63
CA LEU A 36 14.70 -0.76 3.60
C LEU A 36 13.61 -1.82 3.53
N LEU A 37 13.96 -3.10 3.65
CA LEU A 37 13.00 -4.20 3.68
C LEU A 37 12.00 -4.08 4.83
N VAL A 38 12.46 -3.69 6.03
CA VAL A 38 11.57 -3.47 7.19
C VAL A 38 10.52 -2.40 6.90
N LYS A 39 10.92 -1.30 6.26
CA LYS A 39 10.00 -0.20 5.88
C LYS A 39 9.02 -0.63 4.79
N VAL A 40 9.48 -1.37 3.78
CA VAL A 40 8.63 -1.91 2.72
C VAL A 40 7.63 -2.93 3.27
N GLU A 41 8.03 -3.78 4.22
CA GLU A 41 7.12 -4.72 4.87
C GLU A 41 6.05 -3.97 5.70
N LYS A 42 6.42 -2.86 6.34
CA LYS A 42 5.45 -2.00 7.04
C LYS A 42 4.46 -1.35 6.06
N LEU A 43 4.93 -0.82 4.92
CA LEU A 43 4.04 -0.30 3.86
C LEU A 43 3.06 -1.38 3.37
N LYS A 44 3.56 -2.59 3.10
CA LYS A 44 2.71 -3.73 2.72
C LYS A 44 1.67 -4.05 3.79
N SER A 45 2.06 -4.06 5.06
CA SER A 45 1.13 -4.28 6.18
C SER A 45 0.04 -3.20 6.22
N LEU A 46 0.39 -1.93 6.04
CA LEU A 46 -0.59 -0.82 5.97
C LEU A 46 -1.56 -1.02 4.81
N CYS A 47 -1.07 -1.37 3.61
CA CYS A 47 -1.91 -1.65 2.45
C CYS A 47 -2.88 -2.82 2.71
N LEU A 48 -2.41 -3.89 3.36
CA LEU A 48 -3.25 -5.03 3.71
C LEU A 48 -4.32 -4.67 4.74
N GLN A 49 -3.95 -3.95 5.81
CA GLN A 49 -4.89 -3.48 6.83
C GLN A 49 -5.95 -2.55 6.23
N TYR A 50 -5.54 -1.63 5.35
CA TYR A 50 -6.44 -0.77 4.61
C TYR A 50 -7.41 -1.60 3.74
N ALA A 51 -6.89 -2.53 2.93
CA ALA A 51 -7.71 -3.38 2.07
C ALA A 51 -8.72 -4.22 2.87
N THR A 52 -8.31 -4.81 3.99
CA THR A 52 -9.22 -5.55 4.89
C THR A 52 -10.29 -4.63 5.47
N SER A 53 -9.91 -3.44 5.93
CA SER A 53 -10.85 -2.47 6.50
C SER A 53 -11.90 -2.02 5.47
N ILE A 54 -11.49 -1.77 4.22
CA ILE A 54 -12.40 -1.40 3.13
C ILE A 54 -13.27 -2.60 2.70
N GLN A 55 -12.74 -3.83 2.67
CA GLN A 55 -13.54 -5.01 2.35
C GLN A 55 -14.65 -5.29 3.37
N LEU A 56 -14.37 -5.09 4.66
CA LEU A 56 -15.38 -5.19 5.72
C LEU A 56 -16.44 -4.10 5.63
N LEU A 57 -16.12 -2.98 4.97
CA LEU A 57 -16.98 -1.82 4.85
C LEU A 57 -17.96 -1.91 3.66
N ILE A 58 -17.54 -2.50 2.53
CA ILE A 58 -18.37 -2.62 1.31
C ILE A 58 -19.80 -3.16 1.59
N PRO A 59 -19.99 -4.21 2.43
CA PRO A 59 -21.32 -4.71 2.76
C PRO A 59 -22.20 -3.69 3.53
N SER A 60 -21.60 -2.86 4.39
CA SER A 60 -22.33 -1.88 5.23
C SER A 60 -22.88 -0.72 4.40
N ILE A 61 -22.18 -0.33 3.33
CA ILE A 61 -22.61 0.74 2.42
C ILE A 61 -23.77 0.26 1.52
N ASP A 62 -23.75 -1.00 1.07
CA ASP A 62 -24.80 -1.56 0.20
C ASP A 62 -26.13 -1.77 0.94
N VAL A 63 -26.09 -1.98 2.26
CA VAL A 63 -27.29 -2.02 3.13
C VAL A 63 -27.89 -0.63 3.33
N ALA A 64 -27.06 0.39 3.60
CA ALA A 64 -27.54 1.77 3.80
C ALA A 64 -28.20 2.37 2.54
N ASN A 65 -27.77 1.96 1.35
CA ASN A 65 -28.32 2.48 0.09
C ASN A 65 -29.70 1.89 -0.26
N ARG A 66 -30.03 0.67 0.22
CA ARG A 66 -31.32 0.01 -0.03
C ARG A 66 -32.49 0.62 0.73
N GLU A 67 -32.27 1.16 1.93
CA GLU A 67 -33.32 1.81 2.72
C GLU A 67 -33.75 3.18 2.16
N SER A 68 -32.95 3.79 1.28
CA SER A 68 -33.25 5.11 0.69
C SER A 68 -34.26 5.06 -0.47
N THR A 69 -34.45 3.89 -1.11
CA THR A 69 -35.18 3.78 -2.39
C THR A 69 -36.55 3.11 -2.30
N SER A 70 -36.93 2.48 -1.19
CA SER A 70 -38.25 1.88 -1.02
C SER A 70 -39.33 2.87 -0.57
N LYS A 71 -39.73 3.80 -1.45
CA LYS A 71 -40.99 4.56 -1.33
C LYS A 71 -41.98 4.12 -2.41
N SER A 72 -42.74 3.06 -2.17
CA SER A 72 -44.04 2.85 -2.85
C SER A 72 -45.05 2.06 -1.99
N ARG A 73 -45.98 2.83 -1.41
CA ARG A 73 -47.43 2.61 -1.16
C ARG A 73 -47.95 1.29 -0.55
N VAL A 74 -48.58 1.38 0.64
CA VAL A 74 -50.02 1.14 1.00
C VAL A 74 -50.17 1.04 2.56
N PRO A 75 -51.32 1.40 3.20
CA PRO A 75 -51.32 1.97 4.55
C PRO A 75 -51.86 1.07 5.70
N ARG A 76 -51.49 1.50 6.93
CA ARG A 76 -52.08 1.26 8.27
C ARG A 76 -51.92 -0.13 8.93
N SER A 77 -50.99 -0.19 9.88
CA SER A 77 -51.31 -0.53 11.29
C SER A 77 -50.24 0.08 12.22
N ARG A 78 -50.64 0.48 13.43
CA ARG A 78 -49.81 1.14 14.44
C ARG A 78 -48.71 0.19 14.92
N VAL A 79 -47.41 0.54 14.82
CA VAL A 79 -46.31 0.18 15.77
C VAL A 79 -45.03 0.98 15.40
N LYS A 80 -44.37 1.55 16.44
CA LYS A 80 -42.99 2.08 16.57
C LYS A 80 -42.42 3.07 15.52
N ARG A 81 -42.59 4.38 15.77
CA ARG A 81 -41.87 5.49 15.10
C ARG A 81 -40.57 5.94 15.81
N SER A 82 -40.03 5.13 16.71
CA SER A 82 -38.89 5.51 17.58
C SER A 82 -37.52 5.02 17.09
N ASP A 83 -37.46 4.08 16.15
CA ASP A 83 -36.23 3.32 15.86
C ASP A 83 -35.35 3.97 14.76
N ASN A 84 -35.99 4.68 13.82
CA ASN A 84 -35.33 5.18 12.61
C ASN A 84 -34.31 6.30 12.87
N ARG A 85 -34.52 7.10 13.92
CA ARG A 85 -33.61 8.19 14.30
C ARG A 85 -32.35 7.66 14.98
N GLY A 86 -32.46 6.55 15.74
CA GLY A 86 -31.31 5.87 16.34
C GLY A 86 -30.43 5.21 15.26
N GLN A 87 -31.06 4.55 14.28
CA GLN A 87 -30.36 3.95 13.15
C GLN A 87 -29.61 4.99 12.29
N GLN A 88 -30.24 6.13 11.99
CA GLN A 88 -29.60 7.20 11.21
C GLN A 88 -28.45 7.89 11.95
N LEU A 89 -28.54 8.04 13.27
CA LEU A 89 -27.45 8.57 14.10
C LEU A 89 -26.28 7.57 14.21
N ASN A 90 -26.57 6.27 14.29
CA ASN A 90 -25.55 5.22 14.29
C ASN A 90 -24.80 5.16 12.95
N LEU A 91 -25.51 5.20 11.81
CA LEU A 91 -24.88 5.25 10.48
C LEU A 91 -24.04 6.51 10.27
N ALA A 92 -24.49 7.66 10.77
CA ALA A 92 -23.70 8.89 10.71
C ALA A 92 -22.43 8.80 11.57
N SER A 93 -22.53 8.22 12.77
CA SER A 93 -21.39 7.98 13.65
C SER A 93 -20.40 6.98 13.04
N GLU A 94 -20.87 5.89 12.44
CA GLU A 94 -20.04 4.91 11.75
C GLU A 94 -19.28 5.53 10.56
N ASN A 95 -19.95 6.38 9.78
CA ASN A 95 -19.32 7.10 8.67
C ASN A 95 -18.22 8.09 9.14
N VAL A 96 -18.39 8.73 10.30
CA VAL A 96 -17.38 9.65 10.87
C VAL A 96 -16.16 8.88 11.39
N VAL A 97 -16.37 7.80 12.15
CA VAL A 97 -15.27 6.94 12.64
C VAL A 97 -14.51 6.30 11.47
N MET A 98 -15.22 5.99 10.39
CA MET A 98 -14.64 5.46 9.15
C MET A 98 -13.79 6.50 8.43
N SER A 99 -14.28 7.73 8.22
CA SER A 99 -13.50 8.77 7.53
C SER A 99 -12.23 9.11 8.31
N GLU A 100 -12.31 9.14 9.64
CA GLU A 100 -11.14 9.29 10.52
C GLU A 100 -10.14 8.15 10.35
N SER A 101 -10.63 6.90 10.25
CA SER A 101 -9.76 5.74 10.02
C SER A 101 -9.05 5.78 8.66
N ILE A 102 -9.73 6.23 7.60
CA ILE A 102 -9.13 6.41 6.26
C ILE A 102 -8.04 7.48 6.30
N LEU A 103 -8.33 8.64 6.90
CA LEU A 103 -7.35 9.73 7.03
C LEU A 103 -6.14 9.30 7.86
N LYS A 104 -6.36 8.47 8.88
CA LYS A 104 -5.27 7.87 9.66
C LYS A 104 -4.40 6.94 8.79
N PHE A 105 -5.00 6.06 7.99
CA PHE A 105 -4.24 5.21 7.07
C PHE A 105 -3.44 6.02 6.06
N GLU A 106 -4.03 7.07 5.48
CA GLU A 106 -3.33 7.98 4.56
C GLU A 106 -2.11 8.63 5.23
N ALA A 107 -2.29 9.16 6.43
CA ALA A 107 -1.21 9.80 7.18
C ALA A 107 -0.08 8.81 7.52
N GLU A 108 -0.42 7.61 7.99
CA GLU A 108 0.57 6.57 8.32
C GLU A 108 1.29 6.05 7.08
N PHE A 109 0.57 5.84 5.98
CA PHE A 109 1.15 5.41 4.71
C PHE A 109 2.11 6.46 4.16
N ASN A 110 1.70 7.73 4.11
CA ASN A 110 2.55 8.81 3.63
C ASN A 110 3.77 9.00 4.52
N SER A 111 3.62 8.91 5.84
CA SER A 111 4.74 8.98 6.77
C SER A 111 5.75 7.85 6.53
N GLU A 112 5.29 6.61 6.38
CA GLU A 112 6.17 5.48 6.13
C GLU A 112 6.84 5.57 4.76
N LEU A 113 6.09 5.98 3.72
CA LEU A 113 6.59 6.19 2.36
C LEU A 113 7.71 7.24 2.33
N GLN A 114 7.50 8.38 3.00
CA GLN A 114 8.52 9.42 3.11
C GLN A 114 9.73 8.98 3.92
N SER A 115 9.54 8.07 4.89
CA SER A 115 10.64 7.52 5.68
C SER A 115 11.63 6.65 4.87
N LEU A 116 11.27 6.22 3.66
CA LEU A 116 12.16 5.50 2.75
C LEU A 116 13.26 6.42 2.16
N VAL A 117 12.94 7.69 1.93
CA VAL A 117 13.83 8.67 1.29
C VAL A 117 15.20 8.79 1.98
N PRO A 118 15.29 9.02 3.31
CA PRO A 118 16.58 9.10 3.98
C PRO A 118 17.34 7.76 3.93
N THR A 119 16.67 6.63 4.04
CA THR A 119 17.30 5.29 3.94
C THR A 119 17.90 5.05 2.54
N LEU A 120 17.18 5.44 1.50
CA LEU A 120 17.67 5.37 0.11
C LEU A 120 18.83 6.35 -0.12
N SER A 121 18.75 7.57 0.40
CA SER A 121 19.80 8.57 0.27
C SER A 121 21.08 8.21 1.02
N ASN A 122 20.99 7.56 2.18
CA ASN A 122 22.16 7.06 2.90
C ASN A 122 22.87 5.95 2.10
N SER A 123 22.08 5.11 1.44
CA SER A 123 22.59 3.98 0.65
C SER A 123 23.09 4.41 -0.75
N SER A 124 22.71 5.60 -1.22
CA SER A 124 23.02 6.05 -2.58
C SER A 124 24.50 6.37 -2.83
N GLN A 125 25.29 6.58 -1.77
CA GLN A 125 26.74 6.74 -1.87
C GLN A 125 27.41 5.47 -2.44
N ALA A 126 26.88 4.29 -2.08
CA ALA A 126 27.36 3.01 -2.60
C ALA A 126 26.59 2.56 -3.87
N GLU A 127 25.33 2.99 -4.00
CA GLU A 127 24.41 2.50 -5.02
C GLU A 127 23.66 3.68 -5.68
N PRO A 128 24.26 4.32 -6.71
CA PRO A 128 23.76 5.60 -7.23
C PRO A 128 22.35 5.53 -7.82
N TYR A 129 21.92 4.34 -8.29
CA TYR A 129 20.57 4.11 -8.81
C TYR A 129 19.47 4.33 -7.76
N LEU A 130 19.78 4.24 -6.46
CA LEU A 130 18.83 4.50 -5.38
C LEU A 130 18.41 5.97 -5.31
N THR A 131 19.24 6.88 -5.83
CA THR A 131 18.92 8.32 -5.91
C THR A 131 17.69 8.56 -6.75
N HIS A 132 17.58 7.87 -7.90
CA HIS A 132 16.44 7.99 -8.79
C HIS A 132 15.16 7.50 -8.12
N LEU A 133 15.23 6.37 -7.42
CA LEU A 133 14.10 5.83 -6.67
C LEU A 133 13.64 6.81 -5.56
N GLY A 134 14.57 7.42 -4.83
CA GLY A 134 14.26 8.44 -3.82
C GLY A 134 13.59 9.68 -4.41
N GLN A 135 14.03 10.14 -5.58
CA GLN A 135 13.42 11.27 -6.30
C GLN A 135 11.99 10.95 -6.75
N CYS A 136 11.73 9.74 -7.25
CA CYS A 136 10.37 9.30 -7.60
C CYS A 136 9.42 9.35 -6.40
N ILE A 137 9.87 8.93 -5.21
CA ILE A 137 9.06 8.98 -3.97
C ILE A 137 8.74 10.42 -3.56
N LEU A 138 9.66 11.35 -3.79
CA LEU A 138 9.45 12.78 -3.51
C LEU A 138 8.58 13.48 -4.57
N GLY A 139 8.20 12.79 -5.65
CA GLY A 139 7.48 13.39 -6.77
C GLY A 139 8.32 14.34 -7.61
N VAL A 140 9.65 14.32 -7.45
CA VAL A 140 10.57 15.17 -8.21
C VAL A 140 10.91 14.47 -9.52
N GLY A 141 10.37 14.98 -10.64
CA GLY A 141 10.70 14.50 -11.99
C GLY A 141 9.61 13.71 -12.74
N ILE A 142 8.35 13.75 -12.29
CA ILE A 142 7.22 13.12 -13.02
C ILE A 142 6.76 13.99 -14.22
N ASP A 143 7.29 15.21 -14.36
CA ASP A 143 6.94 16.19 -15.40
C ASP A 143 7.96 16.30 -16.57
N GLN A 144 8.77 15.26 -16.84
CA GLN A 144 9.70 15.24 -17.99
C GLN A 144 9.51 14.05 -18.93
#